data_AF-A0A7W1Z279-F1
#
_entry.id   AF-A0A7W1Z279-F1
#
_cell.length_a   1.000
_cell.length_b   1.000
_cell.length_c   1.000
_cell.angle_alpha   90.00
_cell.angle_beta   90.00
_cell.angle_gamma   90.00
#
_symmetry.space_group_name_H-M   'P 1'
#
loop_
_entity.id
_entity.type
_entity.pdbx_description
1 polymer ?
#
loop_
_entity_poly.entity_id
_entity_poly.type
_entity_poly.pdbx_seq_one_letter_code
_entity_poly.pdbx_strand_id
1 'polypeptide(L)' 'MIRVAVVLISSKIQSGQIPDENRKPLETILTNNQLTLLSYDVVADDRQAISRQLGTLCET' A
#
# COMPACT_ATOMS: atom_id res chain seq x y z
N MET A 1 -8.99 -4.98 17.19
CA MET A 1 -8.15 -3.94 16.55
C MET A 1 -8.13 -4.23 15.07
N ILE A 2 -8.52 -3.28 14.22
CA ILE A 2 -8.57 -3.48 12.76
C ILE A 2 -7.15 -3.31 12.21
N ARG A 3 -6.68 -4.30 11.47
CA ARG A 3 -5.37 -4.33 10.83
C ARG A 3 -5.54 -3.98 9.36
N VAL A 4 -4.67 -3.12 8.83
CA VAL A 4 -4.77 -2.58 7.47
C VAL A 4 -3.47 -2.84 6.73
N ALA A 5 -3.56 -3.34 5.51
CA ALA A 5 -2.48 -3.37 4.54
C ALA A 5 -2.83 -2.40 3.40
N VAL A 6 -1.87 -1.61 2.93
CA VAL A 6 -2.07 -0.63 1.86
C VAL A 6 -1.22 -1.00 0.66
N VAL A 7 -1.86 -1.02 -0.51
CA VAL A 7 -1.20 -1.23 -1.79
C VAL A 7 -1.38 0.03 -2.64
N LEU A 8 -0.29 0.73 -2.90
CA LEU A 8 -0.24 1.86 -3.83
C LEU A 8 0.14 1.34 -5.21
N ILE A 9 -0.68 1.66 -6.22
CA ILE A 9 -0.45 1.23 -7.60
C ILE A 9 0.13 2.43 -8.38
N SER A 10 1.40 2.35 -8.72
CA SER A 10 2.08 3.32 -9.58
C SER A 10 3.45 2.83 -10.02
N SER A 11 3.62 2.59 -11.32
CA SER A 11 4.93 2.24 -11.90
C SER A 11 5.94 3.37 -11.73
N LYS A 12 5.49 4.63 -11.76
CA LYS A 12 6.37 5.81 -11.63
C LYS A 12 6.95 5.93 -10.22
N ILE A 13 6.12 5.71 -9.20
CA ILE A 13 6.58 5.71 -7.80
C ILE A 13 7.46 4.48 -7.56
N GLN A 14 7.03 3.31 -8.02
CA GLN A 14 7.78 2.06 -7.89
C GLN A 14 9.17 2.15 -8.54
N SER A 15 9.29 2.80 -9.71
CA SER A 15 10.56 3.00 -10.40
C SER A 15 11.37 4.20 -9.88
N GLY A 16 10.88 4.93 -8.88
CA GLY A 16 11.55 6.12 -8.33
C GLY A 16 11.55 7.35 -9.25
N GLN A 17 10.71 7.39 -10.28
CA GLN A 17 10.59 8.56 -11.16
C GLN A 17 9.94 9.75 -10.46
N ILE A 18 9.02 9.47 -9.52
CA ILE A 18 8.37 10.48 -8.66
C ILE A 18 8.34 9.97 -7.20
N PRO A 19 8.36 10.87 -6.20
CA PRO A 19 8.24 10.47 -4.80
C PRO A 19 6.83 10.00 -4.45
N ASP A 20 6.72 9.18 -3.40
CA ASP A 20 5.44 8.85 -2.78
C ASP A 20 5.04 9.90 -1.75
N GLU A 21 4.05 10.72 -2.09
CA GLU A 21 3.50 11.75 -1.21
C GLU A 21 2.31 11.25 -0.36
N ASN A 22 1.82 10.03 -0.61
CA ASN A 22 0.58 9.51 -0.02
C ASN A 22 0.80 8.78 1.31
N ARG A 23 2.01 8.26 1.55
CA ARG A 23 2.31 7.43 2.72
C ARG A 23 2.05 8.15 4.05
N LYS A 24 2.61 9.34 4.24
CA LYS A 24 2.49 10.09 5.51
C LYS A 24 1.05 10.54 5.82
N PRO A 25 0.31 11.15 4.87
CA PRO A 25 -1.11 11.46 5.10
C PRO A 25 -1.92 10.22 5.47
N LEU A 26 -1.67 9.09 4.82
CA LEU A 26 -2.38 7.85 5.06
C LEU A 26 -2.06 7.24 6.43
N GLU A 27 -0.79 7.18 6.83
CA GLU A 27 -0.37 6.78 8.18
C GLU A 27 -1.04 7.62 9.27
N THR A 28 -1.19 8.94 9.03
CA THR A 28 -1.88 9.86 9.93
C THR A 28 -3.36 9.52 10.06
N ILE A 29 -4.05 9.28 8.94
CA ILE A 29 -5.47 8.88 8.93
C ILE A 29 -5.67 7.56 9.69
N LEU A 30 -4.82 6.56 9.46
CA LEU A 30 -4.92 5.27 10.12
C LEU A 30 -4.72 5.40 11.64
N THR A 31 -3.70 6.15 12.05
CA THR A 31 -3.39 6.39 13.47
C THR A 31 -4.56 7.09 14.17
N ASN A 32 -5.12 8.14 13.56
CA ASN A 32 -6.26 8.89 14.11
C ASN A 32 -7.53 8.04 14.27
N ASN A 33 -7.68 6.99 13.47
CA ASN A 33 -8.82 6.07 13.53
C ASN A 33 -8.51 4.77 14.29
N GLN A 34 -7.40 4.72 15.03
CA GLN A 34 -6.97 3.54 15.82
C GLN A 34 -6.80 2.26 14.97
N LEU A 35 -6.42 2.43 13.71
CA LEU A 35 -6.12 1.34 12.78
C LEU A 35 -4.62 1.03 12.83
N THR A 36 -4.26 -0.26 12.77
CA THR A 36 -2.85 -0.67 12.71
C THR A 36 -2.43 -0.93 11.28
N LEU A 37 -1.51 -0.11 10.76
CA LEU A 37 -0.86 -0.37 9.47
C LEU A 37 0.11 -1.55 9.60
N LEU A 38 -0.09 -2.60 8.80
CA LEU A 38 0.78 -3.78 8.75
C LEU A 38 1.81 -3.68 7.63
N SER A 39 1.36 -3.26 6.44
CA SER A 39 2.24 -3.09 5.28
C SER A 39 1.78 -1.90 4.46
N TYR A 40 2.74 -1.31 3.77
CA TYR A 40 2.54 -0.30 2.76
C TYR A 40 3.44 -0.64 1.59
N ASP A 41 2.84 -1.16 0.52
CA ASP A 41 3.56 -1.69 -0.63
C ASP A 41 3.24 -0.85 -1.86
N VAL A 42 4.27 -0.52 -2.64
CA VAL A 42 4.10 0.14 -3.94
C VAL A 42 4.32 -0.90 -5.04
N VAL A 43 3.33 -1.07 -5.92
CA VAL A 43 3.37 -2.03 -7.02
C VAL A 43 3.24 -1.32 -8.36
N ALA A 44 3.75 -1.94 -9.43
CA ALA A 44 3.60 -1.44 -10.79
C ALA A 44 2.13 -1.44 -11.24
N ASP A 45 1.83 -0.65 -12.26
CA ASP A 45 0.54 -0.61 -12.98
C ASP A 45 0.37 -1.85 -13.88
N ASP A 46 0.59 -3.03 -13.30
CA ASP A 46 0.53 -4.32 -13.97
C ASP A 46 -0.45 -5.24 -13.26
N ARG A 47 -1.32 -5.89 -14.05
CA ARG A 47 -2.37 -6.76 -13.52
C ARG A 47 -1.80 -7.93 -12.72
N GLN A 48 -0.69 -8.53 -13.15
CA GLN A 48 -0.10 -9.67 -12.45
C GLN A 48 0.53 -9.23 -11.14
N ALA A 49 1.25 -8.11 -11.13
CA ALA A 49 1.82 -7.51 -9.92
C ALA A 49 0.74 -7.19 -8.88
N ILE A 50 -0.35 -6.53 -9.29
CA ILE A 50 -1.49 -6.19 -8.42
C ILE A 50 -2.13 -7.47 -7.87
N SER A 51 -2.45 -8.43 -8.74
CA SER A 51 -3.14 -9.67 -8.33
C SER A 51 -2.29 -10.49 -7.35
N ARG A 52 -0.98 -10.59 -7.61
CA ARG A 52 -0.05 -11.30 -6.71
C ARG A 52 0.03 -10.63 -5.35
N GLN A 53 0.14 -9.30 -5.30
CA GLN A 53 0.24 -8.58 -4.03
C GLN A 53 -1.05 -8.72 -3.20
N LEU A 54 -2.21 -8.61 -3.85
CA LEU A 54 -3.49 -8.84 -3.19
C LEU A 54 -3.61 -10.29 -2.68
N GLY A 55 -3.16 -11.27 -3.47
CA GLY A 55 -3.08 -12.67 -3.03
C GLY A 55 -2.26 -12.82 -1.76
N THR A 56 -1.02 -12.34 -1.75
CA THR A 56 -0.13 -12.41 -0.57
C THR A 56 -0.72 -11.77 0.68
N LEU A 57 -1.46 -10.66 0.54
CA LEU A 57 -2.02 -9.92 1.68
C LEU A 57 -3.33 -10.50 2.20
N CYS A 58 -4.09 -11.20 1.34
CA CYS A 58 -5.40 -11.76 1.68
C CYS A 58 -5.37 -13.28 1.94
N GLU A 59 -4.35 -13.99 1.47
CA GLU A 59 -4.15 -15.40 1.81
C GLU A 59 -3.77 -15.50 3.30
N THR A 60 -4.63 -16.22 4.04
CA THR A 60 -4.57 -16.41 5.49
C THR A 60 -4.23 -17.86 5.81
#